data_AF-A0A835K6I7-F1
#
_entry.id   AF-A0A835K6I7-F1
#
_cell.length_a   1.000
_cell.length_b   1.000
_cell.length_c   1.000
_cell.angle_alpha   90.00
_cell.angle_beta   90.00
_cell.angle_gamma   90.00
#
_symmetry.space_group_name_H-M   'P 1'
#
loop_
_entity.id
_entity.type
_entity.pdbx_description
1 polymer ?
#
loop_
_entity_poly.entity_id
_entity_poly.type
_entity_poly.pdbx_seq_one_letter_code
_entity_poly.pdbx_strand_id
1 'polypeptide(L)'
;MKIATFENTRTTLEARKRVGKAFITAFRSETVMGSLLTANGILVLGIAINLFKLYYRNDWEGLSESLFSHARLRIGASFGMLSTIAIGLAIDSYGDEMTSMSHLMCMPWM
;
A
#
# COMPACT_ATOMS: atom_id res chain seq x y z
N MET A 1 4.76 0.17 -3.17
CA MET A 1 4.62 -0.56 -4.43
C MET A 1 5.87 -1.34 -4.87
N LYS A 2 7.09 -0.93 -4.51
CA LYS A 2 8.34 -1.64 -4.90
C LYS A 2 8.38 -3.13 -4.53
N ILE A 3 7.90 -3.50 -3.35
CA ILE A 3 7.84 -4.90 -2.91
C ILE A 3 6.90 -5.73 -3.80
N ALA A 4 5.70 -5.19 -4.11
CA ALA A 4 4.69 -5.91 -4.88
C ALA A 4 5.18 -6.19 -6.32
N THR A 5 5.75 -5.20 -7.00
CA THR A 5 6.27 -5.39 -8.37
C THR A 5 7.43 -6.39 -8.44
N PHE A 6 8.25 -6.45 -7.38
CA PHE A 6 9.34 -7.42 -7.29
C PHE A 6 8.83 -8.85 -7.06
N GLU A 7 7.87 -9.03 -6.16
CA GLU A 7 7.38 -10.35 -5.75
C GLU A 7 6.37 -10.97 -6.72
N ASN A 8 5.69 -10.16 -7.55
CA ASN A 8 4.80 -10.67 -8.60
C ASN A 8 5.51 -11.65 -9.54
N THR A 9 6.73 -11.31 -10.01
CA THR A 9 7.51 -12.17 -10.90
C THR A 9 7.99 -13.46 -10.22
N ARG A 10 8.37 -13.38 -8.94
CA ARG A 10 8.84 -14.52 -8.14
C ARG A 10 7.70 -15.47 -7.81
N THR A 11 6.53 -14.93 -7.52
CA THR A 11 5.32 -15.71 -7.23
C THR A 11 4.88 -16.50 -8.47
N THR A 12 4.91 -15.90 -9.67
CA THR A 12 4.62 -16.63 -10.93
C THR A 12 5.61 -17.75 -11.22
N LEU A 13 6.90 -17.55 -10.92
CA LEU A 13 7.92 -18.58 -11.12
C LEU A 13 7.76 -19.75 -10.13
N GLU A 14 7.44 -19.47 -8.87
CA GLU A 14 7.19 -20.51 -7.85
C GLU A 14 5.82 -21.20 -8.04
N ALA A 15 4.84 -20.52 -8.66
CA ALA A 15 3.54 -21.09 -8.99
C ALA A 15 3.63 -22.22 -10.04
N ARG A 16 4.66 -22.22 -10.90
CA ARG A 16 4.91 -23.32 -11.84
C ARG A 16 5.26 -24.63 -11.17
N LYS A 17 5.76 -24.61 -9.92
CA LYS A 17 6.21 -25.80 -9.20
C LYS A 17 5.09 -26.33 -8.31
N ARG A 18 4.64 -25.52 -7.35
CA ARG A 18 3.58 -25.86 -6.39
C ARG A 18 2.93 -24.60 -5.82
N VAL A 19 1.63 -24.66 -5.65
CA VAL A 19 0.80 -23.59 -5.07
C VAL A 19 1.27 -23.17 -3.67
N GLY A 20 1.71 -24.13 -2.85
CA GLY A 20 2.17 -23.84 -1.49
C GLY A 20 3.43 -22.97 -1.42
N LYS A 21 4.39 -23.11 -2.35
CA LYS A 21 5.59 -22.27 -2.38
C LYS A 21 5.31 -20.86 -2.90
N ALA A 22 4.41 -20.73 -3.87
CA ALA A 22 3.93 -19.44 -4.34
C ALA A 22 3.19 -18.68 -3.24
N PHE A 23 2.33 -19.36 -2.47
CA PHE A 23 1.59 -18.77 -1.36
C PHE A 23 2.52 -18.20 -0.27
N ILE A 24 3.52 -18.97 0.18
CA ILE A 24 4.46 -18.49 1.21
C ILE A 24 5.27 -17.29 0.72
N THR A 25 5.61 -17.24 -0.56
CA THR A 25 6.35 -16.12 -1.16
C THR A 25 5.49 -14.85 -1.19
N ALA A 26 4.23 -14.97 -1.65
CA ALA A 26 3.27 -13.88 -1.64
C ALA A 26 2.97 -13.38 -0.21
N PHE A 27 2.69 -14.29 0.73
CA PHE A 27 2.36 -13.94 2.12
C PHE A 27 3.51 -13.24 2.85
N ARG A 28 4.75 -13.68 2.61
CA ARG A 28 5.94 -13.02 3.16
C ARG A 28 6.07 -11.59 2.67
N SER A 29 5.72 -11.33 1.40
CA SER A 29 5.76 -9.98 0.84
C SER A 29 4.72 -9.04 1.46
N GLU A 30 3.51 -9.53 1.70
CA GLU A 30 2.46 -8.75 2.36
C GLU A 30 2.77 -8.47 3.82
N THR A 31 3.37 -9.44 4.52
CA THR A 31 3.83 -9.24 5.89
C THR A 31 4.87 -8.12 5.97
N VAL A 32 5.79 -8.04 5.01
CA VAL A 32 6.78 -6.94 4.93
C VAL A 32 6.09 -5.60 4.63
N MET A 33 5.15 -5.55 3.69
CA MET A 33 4.47 -4.31 3.34
C MET A 33 3.61 -3.77 4.49
N GLY A 34 2.83 -4.63 5.15
CA GLY A 34 1.95 -4.26 6.26
C GLY A 34 2.72 -3.88 7.54
N SER A 35 3.78 -4.62 7.86
CA SER A 35 4.62 -4.30 9.03
C SER A 35 5.37 -2.98 8.85
N LEU A 36 5.94 -2.72 7.66
CA LEU A 36 6.63 -1.45 7.37
C LEU A 36 5.67 -0.26 7.43
N LEU A 37 4.46 -0.39 6.88
CA LEU A 37 3.47 0.69 6.93
C LEU A 37 3.05 1.00 8.37
N THR A 38 2.79 -0.04 9.17
CA THR A 38 2.38 0.11 10.58
C THR A 38 3.50 0.70 11.43
N ALA A 39 4.72 0.19 11.29
CA ALA A 39 5.88 0.69 12.02
C ALA A 39 6.19 2.14 11.66
N ASN A 40 6.12 2.49 10.38
CA ASN A 40 6.35 3.87 9.93
C ASN A 40 5.24 4.82 10.41
N GLY A 41 3.97 4.37 10.42
CA GLY A 41 2.85 5.15 10.97
C GLY A 41 3.03 5.47 12.45
N ILE A 42 3.39 4.46 13.26
CA ILE A 42 3.66 4.64 14.70
C ILE A 42 4.89 5.54 14.92
N LEU A 43 5.96 5.35 14.15
CA LEU A 43 7.19 6.14 14.27
C LEU A 43 6.96 7.62 13.96
N VAL A 44 6.29 7.93 12.84
CA VAL A 44 5.96 9.31 12.46
C VAL A 44 5.05 9.95 13.50
N LEU A 45 4.06 9.22 14.01
CA LEU A 45 3.17 9.72 15.04
C LEU A 45 3.92 9.98 16.37
N GLY A 46 4.83 9.09 16.77
CA GLY A 46 5.65 9.27 17.96
C GLY A 46 6.59 10.48 17.87
N ILE A 47 7.21 10.71 16.71
CA ILE A 47 8.04 11.90 16.46
C ILE A 47 7.18 13.17 16.50
N ALA A 48 6.02 13.15 15.85
CA ALA A 48 5.10 14.29 15.86
C ALA A 48 4.67 14.64 17.29
N ILE A 49 4.24 13.67 18.10
CA ILE A 49 3.85 13.90 19.50
C ILE A 49 5.01 14.53 20.30
N ASN A 50 6.24 14.05 20.13
CA ASN A 50 7.40 14.62 20.82
C ASN A 50 7.70 16.06 20.37
N LEU A 51 7.60 16.37 19.08
CA LEU A 51 7.76 17.73 18.56
C LEU A 51 6.69 18.68 19.09
N PHE A 52 5.42 18.28 19.03
CA PHE A 52 4.32 19.13 19.48
C PHE A 52 4.28 19.26 21.00
N LYS A 53 4.76 18.28 21.77
CA LYS A 53 4.96 18.42 23.23
C LYS A 53 6.00 19.49 23.58
N LEU A 54 7.02 19.68 22.75
CA LEU A 54 7.99 20.78 22.94
C LEU A 54 7.32 22.15 22.74
N TYR A 55 6.37 22.24 21.79
CA TYR A 55 5.71 23.50 21.43
C TYR A 55 4.53 23.87 22.34
N TYR A 56 3.66 22.90 22.68
CA TYR A 56 2.43 23.15 23.46
C TYR A 56 2.60 22.97 24.98
N ARG A 57 3.75 22.45 25.43
CA ARG A 57 4.23 22.30 26.83
C ARG A 57 3.22 21.71 27.86
N ASN A 58 2.10 22.39 28.13
CA ASN A 58 1.04 21.98 29.07
C ASN A 58 -0.38 21.88 28.46
N ASP A 59 -0.60 22.34 27.22
CA ASP A 59 -1.93 22.35 26.59
C ASP A 59 -2.17 21.04 25.81
N TRP A 60 -2.71 20.03 26.49
CA TRP A 60 -2.99 18.71 25.90
C TRP A 60 -4.17 18.70 24.92
N GLU A 61 -5.17 19.58 25.09
CA GLU A 61 -6.30 19.73 24.16
C GLU A 61 -5.89 20.41 22.85
N GLY A 62 -5.03 21.43 22.90
CA GLY A 62 -4.48 22.06 21.69
C GLY A 62 -3.57 21.10 20.90
N LEU A 63 -2.83 20.24 21.60
CA LEU A 63 -1.99 19.19 21.02
C LEU A 63 -2.83 18.18 20.22
N SER A 64 -3.93 17.66 20.79
CA SER A 64 -4.78 16.67 20.11
C SER A 64 -5.50 17.27 18.91
N GLU A 65 -6.07 18.47 19.05
CA GLU A 65 -6.73 19.18 17.95
C GLU A 65 -5.77 19.48 16.80
N SER A 66 -4.52 19.90 17.09
CA SER A 66 -3.51 20.15 16.04
C SER A 66 -3.10 18.86 15.32
N LEU A 67 -2.91 17.76 16.05
CA LEU A 67 -2.56 16.45 15.49
C LEU A 67 -3.69 15.88 14.63
N PHE A 68 -4.93 15.92 15.12
CA PHE A 68 -6.10 15.46 14.36
C PHE A 68 -6.38 16.33 13.15
N SER A 69 -6.24 17.65 13.25
CA SER A 69 -6.40 18.57 12.11
C SER A 69 -5.36 18.31 11.02
N HIS A 70 -4.08 18.18 11.38
CA HIS A 70 -3.02 17.93 10.40
C HIS A 70 -3.10 16.53 9.76
N ALA A 71 -3.43 15.50 10.55
CA ALA A 71 -3.53 14.13 10.08
C ALA A 71 -4.80 13.86 9.26
N ARG A 72 -5.96 14.44 9.65
CA ARG A 72 -7.28 14.13 9.08
C ARG A 72 -7.69 15.06 7.95
N LEU A 73 -7.43 16.36 8.03
CA LEU A 73 -8.00 17.36 7.12
C LEU A 73 -7.08 17.81 5.99
N ARG A 74 -5.75 17.71 6.13
CA ARG A 74 -4.85 18.40 5.18
C ARG A 74 -4.13 17.50 4.17
N ILE A 75 -3.79 16.24 4.50
CA ILE A 75 -2.97 15.41 3.60
C ILE A 75 -3.36 13.92 3.61
N GLY A 76 -3.59 13.29 4.76
CA GLY A 76 -3.69 11.82 4.86
C GLY A 76 -4.89 11.20 4.11
N ALA A 77 -6.11 11.62 4.45
CA ALA A 77 -7.32 11.07 3.86
C ALA A 77 -7.49 11.46 2.38
N SER A 78 -7.21 12.73 2.05
CA SER A 78 -7.32 13.23 0.67
C SER A 78 -6.32 12.58 -0.27
N PHE A 79 -5.06 12.40 0.15
CA PHE A 79 -4.05 11.72 -0.66
C PHE A 79 -4.39 10.23 -0.84
N GLY A 80 -4.89 9.58 0.22
CA GLY A 80 -5.41 8.22 0.15
C GLY A 80 -6.55 8.08 -0.86
N MET A 81 -7.57 8.93 -0.78
CA MET A 81 -8.70 8.92 -1.71
C MET A 81 -8.28 9.18 -3.15
N LEU A 82 -7.49 10.22 -3.40
CA LEU A 82 -7.00 10.53 -4.75
C LEU A 82 -6.15 9.39 -5.31
N SER A 83 -5.30 8.77 -4.49
CA SER A 83 -4.48 7.63 -4.92
C SER A 83 -5.33 6.42 -5.29
N THR A 84 -6.34 6.07 -4.49
CA THR A 84 -7.23 4.92 -4.78
C THR A 84 -8.07 5.17 -6.03
N ILE A 85 -8.62 6.37 -6.21
CA ILE A 85 -9.40 6.73 -7.41
C ILE A 85 -8.51 6.70 -8.65
N ALA A 86 -7.32 7.30 -8.61
CA ALA A 86 -6.40 7.33 -9.74
C ALA A 86 -5.89 5.93 -10.12
N ILE A 87 -5.55 5.10 -9.11
CA ILE A 87 -5.12 3.71 -9.35
C ILE A 87 -6.28 2.87 -9.87
N GLY A 88 -7.50 3.04 -9.34
CA GLY A 88 -8.69 2.34 -9.82
C GLY A 88 -8.97 2.62 -11.29
N LEU A 89 -9.01 3.90 -11.68
CA LEU A 89 -9.20 4.29 -13.09
C LEU A 89 -8.07 3.79 -14.00
N ALA A 90 -6.82 3.81 -13.51
CA ALA A 90 -5.71 3.24 -14.27
C ALA A 90 -5.88 1.73 -14.46
N ILE A 91 -6.20 0.98 -13.40
CA ILE A 91 -6.43 -0.47 -13.49
C ILE A 91 -7.59 -0.78 -14.44
N ASP A 92 -8.70 -0.05 -14.35
CA ASP A 92 -9.86 -0.26 -15.24
C ASP A 92 -9.51 0.01 -16.71
N SER A 93 -8.67 1.03 -16.98
CA SER A 93 -8.20 1.31 -18.34
C SER A 93 -7.27 0.23 -18.92
N TYR A 94 -6.45 -0.42 -18.08
CA TYR A 94 -5.57 -1.52 -18.49
C TYR A 94 -6.26 -2.90 -18.44
N GLY A 95 -7.35 -3.03 -17.66
CA GLY A 95 -8.03 -4.29 -17.42
C GLY A 95 -8.55 -4.92 -18.71
N ASP A 96 -9.13 -4.10 -19.60
CA ASP A 96 -9.67 -4.54 -20.90
C ASP A 96 -8.57 -5.02 -21.86
N GLU A 97 -7.38 -4.42 -21.80
CA GLU A 97 -6.21 -4.87 -22.57
C GLU A 97 -5.66 -6.20 -22.04
N MET A 98 -5.64 -6.39 -20.71
CA MET A 98 -5.16 -7.65 -20.12
C MET A 98 -6.12 -8.83 -20.40
N THR A 99 -7.43 -8.62 -20.39
CA THR A 99 -8.41 -9.65 -20.80
C THR A 99 -8.25 -10.00 -22.27
N SER A 100 -8.09 -9.02 -23.16
CA SER A 100 -7.81 -9.25 -24.59
C SER A 100 -6.52 -10.05 -24.81
N MET A 101 -5.44 -9.72 -24.11
CA MET A 101 -4.18 -10.48 -24.16
C MET A 101 -4.31 -11.90 -23.60
N SER A 102 -5.13 -12.10 -22.56
CA SER A 102 -5.36 -13.44 -22.00
C SER A 102 -6.10 -14.36 -22.97
N HIS A 103 -7.04 -13.83 -23.74
CA HIS A 103 -7.71 -14.57 -24.82
C HIS A 103 -6.76 -14.89 -25.97
N LEU A 104 -5.82 -14.00 -26.31
CA LEU A 104 -4.76 -14.26 -27.29
C LEU A 104 -3.74 -15.30 -26.82
N MET A 105 -3.37 -15.31 -25.54
CA MET A 105 -2.46 -16.31 -24.96
C MET A 105 -3.10 -17.68 -24.71
N CYS A 106 -4.43 -17.73 -24.55
CA CYS A 106 -5.22 -18.97 -24.43
C CYS A 106 -5.64 -19.57 -25.79
N MET A 107 -5.28 -18.95 -26.93
CA MET A 107 -5.48 -19.61 -28.22
C MET A 107 -4.56 -20.84 -28.28
N PRO A 108 -5.09 -22.04 -28.58
CA PRO A 108 -4.26 -23.20 -28.81
C PRO A 108 -3.38 -22.87 -30.01
N TRP A 109 -2.06 -22.91 -29.81
CA TRP A 109 -1.07 -22.83 -30.87
C TRP A 109 -1.39 -23.94 -31.89
N MET A 110 -2.10 -23.58 -32.96
CA MET A 110 -2.24 -24.37 -34.19
C MET A 110 -1.07 -24.07 -35.12
#